data_AF-A0A976LPT8-F1
#
_entry.id   AF-A0A976LPT8-F1
#
_cell.length_a   1.000
_cell.length_b   1.000
_cell.length_c   1.000
_cell.angle_alpha   90.00
_cell.angle_beta   90.00
_cell.angle_gamma   90.00
#
_symmetry.space_group_name_H-M   'P 1'
#
loop_
_entity.id
_entity.type
_entity.pdbx_description
1 polymer ?
#
loop_
_entity_poly.entity_id
_entity_poly.type
_entity_poly.pdbx_seq_one_letter_code
_entity_poly.pdbx_strand_id
1 'polypeptide(L)'
;MRRSLLCFYILLFSQAAFCQVRLPRLVSDGMVLQRGDSAKIWGWAAADEKVTINFNGKTYSNTAGTDGKWAVTLSALKAGGPYSMEINGSNHITLKDILIGDVWVCSGQSNMDLPMARVEARYQDVIANSKNPAIRRFFVSRRYDFNTPHEDLQSGSWESANPESVLRFTATGYFFAKALYEKYKVPIGLIHASVGGSPAEAWLSEEALKEFPAHLETAKKFKDNAYLNSIADKDKAVSDEWYRLSQQKDKGLADGQKPWFDPAYDASGWATMKVPGYWADGPLGHVNGVVWFRKEIDVPASMTGKPARLLLGRVVDSDRTYVNGKFVGSVSYQYPPRKYDIPENLLKAGKNIIVVRVVNNMGRGGFLLDKPYQLSAAGRTIDLKGPWQYKLAATMEPLPGKTFIEWQPLGLYNGMIAPLLNYTIKGVIWYQGESNAGRPREYQKLFPALIADWRQKWSQGNFPFLYVQLANYMQIKD
;
A
#
# COMPACT_ATOMS: atom_id res chain seq x y z
N MET A 1 73.46 -7.36 -25.03
CA MET A 1 72.10 -7.95 -25.12
C MET A 1 71.08 -6.82 -25.15
N ARG A 2 70.30 -6.72 -26.23
CA ARG A 2 69.36 -5.61 -26.52
C ARG A 2 68.14 -5.67 -25.58
N ARG A 3 67.80 -4.53 -24.98
CA ARG A 3 66.52 -4.30 -24.28
C ARG A 3 65.51 -3.78 -25.31
N SER A 4 64.46 -4.54 -25.58
CA SER A 4 63.33 -4.11 -26.40
C SER A 4 62.27 -3.46 -25.50
N LEU A 5 61.99 -2.17 -25.74
CA LEU A 5 60.78 -1.50 -25.24
C LEU A 5 59.60 -1.93 -26.12
N LEU A 6 58.53 -2.41 -25.50
CA LEU A 6 57.23 -2.62 -26.15
C LEU A 6 56.25 -1.62 -25.53
N CYS A 7 55.98 -0.52 -26.25
CA CYS A 7 54.89 0.41 -25.91
C CYS A 7 53.56 -0.18 -26.37
N PHE A 8 52.66 -0.44 -25.43
CA PHE A 8 51.29 -0.86 -25.71
C PHE A 8 50.39 0.39 -25.84
N TYR A 9 49.97 0.71 -27.07
CA TYR A 9 48.91 1.70 -27.32
C TYR A 9 47.56 1.04 -27.05
N ILE A 10 46.91 1.39 -25.95
CA ILE A 10 45.51 1.03 -25.70
C ILE A 10 44.63 2.07 -26.41
N LEU A 11 44.06 1.69 -27.55
CA LEU A 11 42.98 2.42 -28.21
C LEU A 11 41.71 2.32 -27.35
N LEU A 12 41.37 3.39 -26.64
CA LEU A 12 40.07 3.59 -26.02
C LEU A 12 39.02 3.79 -27.13
N PHE A 13 38.33 2.72 -27.51
CA PHE A 13 37.06 2.83 -28.23
C PHE A 13 36.01 3.40 -27.26
N SER A 14 35.76 4.70 -27.34
CA SER A 14 34.57 5.31 -26.74
C SER A 14 33.35 4.81 -27.51
N GLN A 15 32.67 3.79 -26.97
CA GLN A 15 31.31 3.51 -27.42
C GLN A 15 30.45 4.72 -27.05
N ALA A 16 30.06 5.50 -28.05
CA ALA A 16 29.02 6.50 -27.88
C ALA A 16 27.74 5.76 -27.52
N ALA A 17 27.39 5.74 -26.23
CA ALA A 17 26.09 5.29 -25.79
C ALA A 17 25.06 6.28 -26.35
N PHE A 18 24.32 5.86 -27.39
CA PHE A 18 23.20 6.64 -27.92
C PHE A 18 22.09 6.65 -26.87
N CYS A 19 22.04 7.72 -26.07
CA CYS A 19 20.96 7.94 -25.13
C CYS A 19 19.71 8.32 -25.93
N GLN A 20 18.78 7.37 -26.09
CA GLN A 20 17.50 7.64 -26.74
C GLN A 20 16.58 8.48 -25.85
N VAL A 21 15.57 9.12 -26.44
CA VAL A 21 14.52 9.78 -25.67
C VAL A 21 13.85 8.74 -24.76
N ARG A 22 13.78 9.07 -23.47
CA ARG A 22 13.13 8.27 -22.43
C ARG A 22 12.20 9.15 -21.61
N LEU A 23 11.03 8.62 -21.29
CA LEU A 23 10.02 9.30 -20.48
C LEU A 23 10.02 8.78 -19.03
N PRO A 24 9.61 9.60 -18.06
CA PRO A 24 9.36 9.15 -16.70
C PRO A 24 8.15 8.22 -16.66
N ARG A 25 8.06 7.36 -15.66
CA ARG A 25 6.96 6.38 -15.56
C ARG A 25 5.56 7.02 -15.53
N LEU A 26 5.44 8.21 -14.95
CA LEU A 26 4.17 8.94 -14.90
C LEU A 26 3.68 9.40 -16.28
N VAL A 27 4.59 9.63 -17.22
CA VAL A 27 4.28 10.04 -18.59
C VAL A 27 4.22 8.77 -19.44
N SER A 28 3.05 8.15 -19.45
CA SER A 28 2.80 6.86 -20.09
C SER A 28 1.37 6.76 -20.61
N ASP A 29 1.08 5.68 -21.34
CA ASP A 29 -0.26 5.39 -21.83
C ASP A 29 -1.29 5.43 -20.69
N GLY A 30 -2.48 5.95 -21.01
CA GLY A 30 -3.56 6.03 -20.03
C GLY A 30 -3.45 7.22 -19.08
N MET A 31 -2.44 8.09 -19.19
CA MET A 31 -2.29 9.22 -18.26
C MET A 31 -3.43 10.24 -18.32
N VAL A 32 -3.58 11.00 -17.22
CA VAL A 32 -4.45 12.18 -17.17
C VAL A 32 -3.58 13.42 -17.01
N LEU A 33 -3.56 14.30 -18.00
CA LEU A 33 -2.88 15.58 -17.94
C LEU A 33 -3.76 16.64 -17.29
N GLN A 34 -3.16 17.52 -16.48
CA GLN A 34 -3.89 18.64 -15.90
C GLN A 34 -4.35 19.62 -16.99
N ARG A 35 -5.65 19.92 -17.02
CA ARG A 35 -6.22 20.95 -17.90
C ARG A 35 -5.69 22.35 -17.55
N GLY A 36 -5.67 23.25 -18.54
CA GLY A 36 -5.17 24.62 -18.42
C GLY A 36 -3.89 24.86 -19.22
N ASP A 37 -3.06 25.81 -18.76
CA ASP A 37 -1.92 26.34 -19.52
C ASP A 37 -0.54 25.90 -19.01
N SER A 38 -0.49 24.91 -18.11
CA SER A 38 0.73 24.59 -17.35
C SER A 38 1.11 23.10 -17.33
N ALA A 39 0.49 22.25 -18.15
CA ALA A 39 0.80 20.82 -18.16
C ALA A 39 2.20 20.57 -18.72
N LYS A 40 3.08 19.96 -17.92
CA LYS A 40 4.44 19.64 -18.34
C LYS A 40 4.53 18.23 -18.93
N ILE A 41 5.32 18.09 -19.99
CA ILE A 41 5.87 16.82 -20.47
C ILE A 41 7.39 16.93 -20.40
N TRP A 42 8.05 15.93 -19.84
CA TRP A 42 9.49 15.94 -19.64
C TRP A 42 10.07 14.55 -19.82
N GLY A 43 11.38 14.49 -19.90
CA GLY A 43 12.11 13.24 -19.99
C GLY A 43 13.61 13.46 -20.04
N TRP A 44 14.29 12.42 -20.52
CA TRP A 44 15.73 12.41 -20.75
C TRP A 44 16.00 12.10 -22.22
N ALA A 45 17.12 12.57 -22.75
CA ALA A 45 17.63 12.30 -24.09
C ALA A 45 19.16 12.51 -24.08
N ALA A 46 19.85 12.29 -25.21
CA ALA A 46 21.24 12.71 -25.31
C ALA A 46 21.38 14.24 -25.18
N ALA A 47 22.50 14.72 -24.64
CA ALA A 47 22.78 16.16 -24.58
C ALA A 47 22.69 16.78 -26.00
N ASP A 48 22.11 17.98 -26.07
CA ASP A 48 21.87 18.73 -27.32
C ASP A 48 20.91 18.04 -28.32
N GLU A 49 20.25 16.93 -27.92
CA GLU A 49 19.23 16.28 -28.75
C GLU A 49 17.95 17.11 -28.80
N LYS A 50 17.47 17.39 -30.01
CA LYS A 50 16.18 18.06 -30.22
C LYS A 50 15.03 17.06 -30.06
N VAL A 51 14.11 17.35 -29.15
CA VAL A 51 12.88 16.60 -28.92
C VAL A 51 11.68 17.42 -29.40
N THR A 52 10.83 16.81 -30.22
CA THR A 52 9.62 17.43 -30.78
C THR A 52 8.39 16.64 -30.36
N ILE A 53 7.38 17.33 -29.83
CA ILE A 53 6.13 16.75 -29.34
C ILE A 53 4.97 17.25 -30.19
N ASN A 54 4.24 16.34 -30.82
CA ASN A 54 2.98 16.64 -31.49
C ASN A 54 1.82 16.20 -30.61
N PHE A 55 0.99 17.14 -30.19
CA PHE A 55 -0.14 16.87 -29.33
C PHE A 55 -1.29 17.83 -29.63
N ASN A 56 -2.48 17.25 -29.88
CA ASN A 56 -3.72 17.99 -30.10
C ASN A 56 -3.60 19.10 -31.17
N GLY A 57 -3.01 18.76 -32.32
CA GLY A 57 -2.82 19.68 -33.45
C GLY A 57 -1.75 20.76 -33.26
N LYS A 58 -0.99 20.71 -32.16
CA LYS A 58 0.12 21.62 -31.88
C LYS A 58 1.45 20.87 -31.84
N THR A 59 2.49 21.55 -32.26
CA THR A 59 3.88 21.06 -32.18
C THR A 59 4.63 21.89 -31.14
N TYR A 60 5.30 21.21 -30.23
CA TYR A 60 6.18 21.75 -29.21
C TYR A 60 7.59 21.20 -29.45
N SER A 61 8.62 21.94 -29.08
CA SER A 61 9.99 21.44 -29.16
C SER A 61 10.83 21.96 -28.01
N ASN A 62 11.77 21.14 -27.56
CA ASN A 62 12.86 21.54 -26.68
C ASN A 62 14.14 20.80 -27.09
N THR A 63 15.29 21.31 -26.68
CA THR A 63 16.57 20.63 -26.79
C THR A 63 16.98 20.16 -25.41
N ALA A 64 17.43 18.91 -25.29
CA ALA A 64 17.91 18.39 -24.03
C ALA A 64 19.18 19.12 -23.59
N GLY A 65 19.22 19.51 -22.31
CA GLY A 65 20.37 20.17 -21.71
C GLY A 65 21.58 19.25 -21.63
N THR A 66 22.70 19.80 -21.14
CA THR A 66 23.94 19.04 -20.90
C THR A 66 23.78 17.94 -19.83
N ASP A 67 22.77 18.07 -18.97
CA ASP A 67 22.35 17.04 -18.00
C ASP A 67 21.40 15.98 -18.60
N GLY A 68 21.16 16.05 -19.91
CA GLY A 68 20.30 15.14 -20.66
C GLY A 68 18.80 15.37 -20.43
N LYS A 69 18.38 16.40 -19.68
CA LYS A 69 16.96 16.64 -19.37
C LYS A 69 16.33 17.59 -20.36
N TRP A 70 15.05 17.36 -20.64
CA TRP A 70 14.22 18.26 -21.43
C TRP A 70 12.81 18.33 -20.84
N ALA A 71 12.14 19.46 -21.05
CA ALA A 71 10.74 19.64 -20.65
C ALA A 71 10.02 20.64 -21.56
N VAL A 72 8.76 20.38 -21.90
CA VAL A 72 7.89 21.33 -22.60
C VAL A 72 6.66 21.61 -21.74
N THR A 73 6.15 22.83 -21.83
CA THR A 73 4.86 23.19 -21.22
C THR A 73 3.80 23.24 -22.30
N LEU A 74 2.76 22.43 -22.15
CA LEU A 74 1.59 22.37 -23.01
C LEU A 74 0.58 23.44 -22.56
N SER A 75 -0.03 24.12 -23.51
CA SER A 75 -0.95 25.23 -23.26
C SER A 75 -2.34 25.03 -23.88
N ALA A 76 -3.33 25.71 -23.29
CA ALA A 76 -4.74 25.71 -23.67
C ALA A 76 -5.37 24.31 -23.69
N LEU A 77 -5.03 23.47 -22.70
CA LEU A 77 -5.56 22.11 -22.59
C LEU A 77 -7.00 22.15 -22.06
N LYS A 78 -7.97 21.87 -22.93
CA LYS A 78 -9.39 21.70 -22.57
C LYS A 78 -9.63 20.26 -22.12
N ALA A 79 -10.49 20.09 -21.11
CA ALA A 79 -10.85 18.76 -20.62
C ALA A 79 -11.45 17.90 -21.74
N GLY A 80 -11.08 16.63 -21.81
CA GLY A 80 -11.51 15.72 -22.87
C GLY A 80 -10.55 14.56 -23.11
N GLY A 81 -10.66 13.97 -24.30
CA GLY A 81 -9.90 12.79 -24.74
C GLY A 81 -10.82 11.62 -25.09
N PRO A 82 -10.24 10.45 -25.43
CA PRO A 82 -8.81 10.17 -25.45
C PRO A 82 -8.05 10.84 -26.60
N TYR A 83 -6.81 11.25 -26.34
CA TYR A 83 -5.87 11.80 -27.31
C TYR A 83 -4.66 10.86 -27.49
N SER A 84 -3.89 11.10 -28.54
CA SER A 84 -2.55 10.52 -28.72
C SER A 84 -1.50 11.64 -28.77
N MET A 85 -0.28 11.33 -28.35
CA MET A 85 0.86 12.24 -28.36
C MET A 85 2.05 11.54 -29.01
N GLU A 86 2.65 12.19 -29.99
CA GLU A 86 3.86 11.70 -30.65
C GLU A 86 5.07 12.48 -30.17
N ILE A 87 6.12 11.78 -29.76
CA ILE A 87 7.36 12.35 -29.25
C ILE A 87 8.49 11.85 -30.14
N ASN A 88 9.22 12.78 -30.76
CA ASN A 88 10.22 12.53 -31.79
C ASN A 88 11.56 13.10 -31.36
N GLY A 89 12.59 12.27 -31.37
CA GLY A 89 14.00 12.65 -31.27
C GLY A 89 14.83 11.69 -32.13
N SER A 90 15.85 11.10 -31.55
CA SER A 90 16.61 9.97 -32.11
C SER A 90 15.76 8.70 -32.27
N ASN A 91 14.70 8.57 -31.46
CA ASN A 91 13.65 7.55 -31.54
C ASN A 91 12.26 8.21 -31.61
N HIS A 92 11.25 7.39 -31.87
CA HIS A 92 9.84 7.78 -31.92
C HIS A 92 9.04 7.06 -30.83
N ILE A 93 8.29 7.81 -30.03
CA ILE A 93 7.42 7.29 -28.97
C ILE A 93 6.00 7.81 -29.20
N THR A 94 5.04 6.89 -29.26
CA THR A 94 3.61 7.20 -29.28
C THR A 94 3.00 6.90 -27.92
N LEU A 95 2.43 7.91 -27.27
CA LEU A 95 1.59 7.74 -26.09
C LEU A 95 0.11 7.76 -26.49
N LYS A 96 -0.66 6.80 -25.99
CA LYS A 96 -2.06 6.58 -26.33
C LYS A 96 -2.97 6.77 -25.13
N ASP A 97 -4.25 6.95 -25.43
CA ASP A 97 -5.30 7.04 -24.44
C ASP A 97 -5.03 8.13 -23.39
N ILE A 98 -4.64 9.34 -23.81
CA ILE A 98 -4.38 10.46 -22.90
C ILE A 98 -5.68 11.20 -22.63
N LEU A 99 -6.02 11.40 -21.35
CA LEU A 99 -7.12 12.31 -20.96
C LEU A 99 -6.57 13.66 -20.50
N ILE A 100 -7.37 14.70 -20.68
CA ILE A 100 -7.12 16.02 -20.10
C ILE A 100 -8.19 16.27 -19.03
N GLY A 101 -7.78 16.55 -17.80
CA GLY A 101 -8.65 16.55 -16.64
C GLY A 101 -8.10 17.28 -15.41
N ASP A 102 -8.64 16.99 -14.23
CA ASP A 102 -8.10 17.45 -12.95
C ASP A 102 -7.28 16.33 -12.28
N VAL A 103 -6.02 16.62 -11.96
CA VAL A 103 -5.07 15.64 -11.42
C VAL A 103 -4.82 15.91 -9.94
N TRP A 104 -5.01 14.90 -9.10
CA TRP A 104 -4.90 15.00 -7.65
C TRP A 104 -3.87 14.02 -7.10
N VAL A 105 -2.99 14.50 -6.22
CA VAL A 105 -2.13 13.63 -5.42
C VAL A 105 -2.89 13.19 -4.18
N CYS A 106 -2.98 11.88 -3.98
CA CYS A 106 -3.61 11.25 -2.82
C CYS A 106 -2.52 10.76 -1.88
N SER A 107 -2.34 11.41 -0.74
CA SER A 107 -1.22 11.12 0.17
C SER A 107 -1.61 11.13 1.66
N GLY A 108 -0.63 10.85 2.51
CA GLY A 108 -0.80 10.63 3.95
C GLY A 108 -0.89 9.16 4.32
N GLN A 109 -1.66 8.87 5.36
CA GLN A 109 -1.63 7.58 6.05
C GLN A 109 -2.98 6.87 6.13
N SER A 110 -2.94 5.67 6.72
CA SER A 110 -4.06 4.81 7.13
C SER A 110 -5.20 4.75 6.10
N ASN A 111 -6.23 5.59 6.23
CA ASN A 111 -7.40 5.57 5.34
C ASN A 111 -7.16 6.11 3.93
N MET A 112 -6.08 6.86 3.68
CA MET A 112 -5.67 7.12 2.29
C MET A 112 -5.09 5.86 1.64
N ASP A 113 -4.44 4.99 2.42
CA ASP A 113 -3.85 3.73 1.95
C ASP A 113 -4.88 2.58 1.92
N LEU A 114 -6.07 2.77 2.49
CA LEU A 114 -7.13 1.77 2.55
C LEU A 114 -7.73 1.51 1.15
N PRO A 115 -7.57 0.31 0.57
CA PRO A 115 -8.08 0.02 -0.76
C PRO A 115 -9.58 -0.29 -0.75
N MET A 116 -10.26 -0.08 -1.88
CA MET A 116 -11.68 -0.42 -2.07
C MET A 116 -11.99 -1.90 -1.76
N ALA A 117 -11.06 -2.83 -2.02
CA ALA A 117 -11.22 -4.24 -1.66
C ALA A 117 -11.49 -4.48 -0.16
N ARG A 118 -11.02 -3.58 0.72
CA ARG A 118 -11.26 -3.69 2.17
C ARG A 118 -12.62 -3.16 2.61
N VAL A 119 -13.27 -2.36 1.78
CA VAL A 119 -14.61 -1.83 2.05
C VAL A 119 -15.68 -2.44 1.14
N GLU A 120 -15.29 -3.44 0.35
CA GLU A 120 -16.14 -4.17 -0.61
C GLU A 120 -17.47 -4.59 -0.02
N ALA A 121 -17.49 -5.22 1.15
CA ALA A 121 -18.72 -5.72 1.77
C ALA A 121 -19.77 -4.63 2.01
N ARG A 122 -19.36 -3.37 2.17
CA ARG A 122 -20.26 -2.22 2.35
C ARG A 122 -20.64 -1.56 1.02
N TYR A 123 -19.77 -1.65 0.02
CA TYR A 123 -19.88 -0.88 -1.23
C TYR A 123 -19.85 -1.77 -2.47
N GLN A 124 -20.47 -2.95 -2.39
CA GLN A 124 -20.52 -3.92 -3.50
C GLN A 124 -21.12 -3.29 -4.76
N ASP A 125 -22.23 -2.55 -4.62
CA ASP A 125 -22.91 -1.88 -5.73
C ASP A 125 -22.03 -0.80 -6.38
N VAL A 126 -21.27 -0.06 -5.58
CA VAL A 126 -20.36 0.98 -6.09
C VAL A 126 -19.23 0.34 -6.89
N ILE A 127 -18.70 -0.81 -6.45
CA ILE A 127 -17.65 -1.55 -7.15
C ILE A 127 -18.19 -2.16 -8.44
N ALA A 128 -19.35 -2.82 -8.41
CA ALA A 128 -19.99 -3.41 -9.58
C ALA A 128 -20.26 -2.36 -10.68
N ASN A 129 -20.63 -1.14 -10.30
CA ASN A 129 -20.95 -0.04 -11.21
C ASN A 129 -19.78 0.95 -11.41
N SER A 130 -18.54 0.55 -11.11
CA SER A 130 -17.37 1.43 -11.14
C SER A 130 -16.73 1.62 -12.51
N LYS A 131 -17.28 1.01 -13.58
CA LYS A 131 -16.76 1.17 -14.95
C LYS A 131 -16.88 2.64 -15.38
N ASN A 132 -15.77 3.36 -15.26
CA ASN A 132 -15.67 4.76 -15.63
C ASN A 132 -14.23 5.07 -16.10
N PRO A 133 -13.97 5.01 -17.41
CA PRO A 133 -12.62 5.22 -17.94
C PRO A 133 -12.09 6.65 -17.75
N ALA A 134 -12.95 7.60 -17.37
CA ALA A 134 -12.56 8.99 -17.09
C ALA A 134 -11.98 9.18 -15.68
N ILE A 135 -12.05 8.18 -14.81
CA ILE A 135 -11.35 8.16 -13.52
C ILE A 135 -10.18 7.20 -13.64
N ARG A 136 -8.97 7.69 -13.39
CA ARG A 136 -7.74 6.90 -13.52
C ARG A 136 -6.84 7.06 -12.32
N ARG A 137 -6.10 6.01 -12.02
CA ARG A 137 -5.13 5.99 -10.92
C ARG A 137 -3.76 5.60 -11.41
N PHE A 138 -2.75 6.30 -10.93
CA PHE A 138 -1.37 5.85 -10.94
C PHE A 138 -0.96 5.52 -9.50
N PHE A 139 -0.53 4.29 -9.22
CA PHE A 139 -0.04 3.93 -7.89
C PHE A 139 1.47 4.15 -7.79
N VAL A 140 1.89 4.90 -6.78
CA VAL A 140 3.29 5.14 -6.45
C VAL A 140 3.77 4.04 -5.52
N SER A 141 4.63 3.17 -6.02
CA SER A 141 5.24 2.10 -5.23
C SER A 141 6.00 2.68 -4.02
N ARG A 142 5.85 2.02 -2.87
CA ARG A 142 6.47 2.46 -1.63
C ARG A 142 7.99 2.34 -1.74
N ARG A 143 8.66 3.45 -1.52
CA ARG A 143 10.11 3.54 -1.53
C ARG A 143 10.53 4.57 -0.50
N TYR A 144 11.34 4.16 0.47
CA TYR A 144 12.03 5.10 1.32
C TYR A 144 13.45 5.35 0.81
N ASP A 145 13.96 6.58 0.95
CA ASP A 145 15.35 6.94 0.67
C ASP A 145 15.74 8.18 1.48
N PHE A 146 16.77 8.09 2.31
CA PHE A 146 17.21 9.21 3.15
C PHE A 146 18.27 10.09 2.48
N ASN A 147 18.83 9.65 1.36
CA ASN A 147 20.02 10.24 0.75
C ASN A 147 19.70 11.04 -0.52
N THR A 148 18.83 10.54 -1.40
CA THR A 148 18.71 11.09 -2.75
C THR A 148 17.24 11.27 -3.16
N PRO A 149 16.78 12.51 -3.42
CA PRO A 149 15.52 12.75 -4.12
C PRO A 149 15.55 12.09 -5.49
N HIS A 150 14.59 11.21 -5.78
CA HIS A 150 14.53 10.52 -7.07
C HIS A 150 13.86 11.36 -8.14
N GLU A 151 14.32 11.20 -9.38
CA GLU A 151 13.77 11.89 -10.55
C GLU A 151 12.70 11.07 -11.30
N ASP A 152 12.58 9.78 -10.98
CA ASP A 152 11.63 8.85 -11.61
C ASP A 152 11.15 7.79 -10.61
N LEU A 153 10.02 7.17 -10.93
CA LEU A 153 9.45 6.05 -10.18
C LEU A 153 10.02 4.72 -10.70
N GLN A 154 10.19 3.75 -9.80
CA GLN A 154 10.71 2.42 -10.18
C GLN A 154 9.69 1.59 -10.98
N SER A 155 8.40 1.78 -10.70
CA SER A 155 7.30 1.03 -11.30
C SER A 155 5.99 1.82 -11.20
N GLY A 156 4.97 1.32 -11.88
CA GLY A 156 3.62 1.89 -11.89
C GLY A 156 3.10 2.06 -13.31
N SER A 157 1.77 2.15 -13.43
CA SER A 157 1.06 2.43 -14.66
C SER A 157 -0.27 3.13 -14.33
N TRP A 158 -0.84 3.79 -15.32
CA TRP A 158 -2.19 4.34 -15.21
C TRP A 158 -3.23 3.23 -15.41
N GLU A 159 -4.14 3.10 -14.44
CA GLU A 159 -5.26 2.17 -14.48
C GLU A 159 -6.57 2.95 -14.53
N SER A 160 -7.44 2.63 -15.50
CA SER A 160 -8.81 3.17 -15.55
C SER A 160 -9.71 2.47 -14.54
N ALA A 161 -10.69 3.18 -13.96
CA ALA A 161 -11.62 2.62 -13.01
C ALA A 161 -12.60 1.64 -13.68
N ASN A 162 -12.64 0.42 -13.15
CA ASN A 162 -13.58 -0.64 -13.51
C ASN A 162 -13.74 -1.61 -12.32
N PRO A 163 -14.72 -2.55 -12.35
CA PRO A 163 -15.00 -3.42 -11.20
C PRO A 163 -13.81 -4.24 -10.69
N GLU A 164 -12.83 -4.52 -11.54
CA GLU A 164 -11.62 -5.23 -11.16
C GLU A 164 -10.53 -4.27 -10.62
N SER A 165 -10.21 -3.22 -11.38
CA SER A 165 -9.12 -2.29 -11.02
C SER A 165 -9.45 -1.42 -9.82
N VAL A 166 -10.73 -1.03 -9.66
CA VAL A 166 -11.17 -0.15 -8.57
C VAL A 166 -10.87 -0.74 -7.22
N LEU A 167 -10.85 -2.08 -7.09
CA LEU A 167 -10.51 -2.80 -5.86
C LEU A 167 -9.14 -2.41 -5.31
N ARG A 168 -8.21 -1.99 -6.17
CA ARG A 168 -6.86 -1.54 -5.80
C ARG A 168 -6.79 -0.05 -5.50
N PHE A 169 -7.79 0.75 -5.88
CA PHE A 169 -7.80 2.19 -5.63
C PHE A 169 -7.94 2.47 -4.14
N THR A 170 -7.35 3.57 -3.68
CA THR A 170 -7.71 4.15 -2.38
C THR A 170 -9.22 4.40 -2.32
N ALA A 171 -9.88 3.93 -1.26
CA ALA A 171 -11.31 4.13 -1.09
C ALA A 171 -11.63 5.63 -0.97
N THR A 172 -10.87 6.33 -0.13
CA THR A 172 -11.02 7.78 0.06
C THR A 172 -10.84 8.55 -1.25
N GLY A 173 -9.75 8.30 -1.98
CA GLY A 173 -9.50 8.98 -3.25
C GLY A 173 -10.49 8.61 -4.35
N TYR A 174 -10.97 7.35 -4.41
CA TYR A 174 -11.97 6.95 -5.39
C TYR A 174 -13.32 7.64 -5.16
N PHE A 175 -13.83 7.69 -3.93
CA PHE A 175 -15.09 8.39 -3.64
C PHE A 175 -14.97 9.90 -3.91
N PHE A 176 -13.81 10.49 -3.61
CA PHE A 176 -13.52 11.88 -3.99
C PHE A 176 -13.57 12.08 -5.52
N ALA A 177 -12.86 11.27 -6.29
CA ALA A 177 -12.85 11.35 -7.75
C ALA A 177 -14.23 11.12 -8.36
N LYS A 178 -14.97 10.13 -7.85
CA LYS A 178 -16.34 9.82 -8.27
C LYS A 178 -17.24 11.03 -8.08
N ALA A 179 -17.23 11.65 -6.90
CA ALA A 179 -18.04 12.83 -6.61
C ALA A 179 -17.69 14.03 -7.52
N LEU A 180 -16.40 14.28 -7.76
CA LEU A 180 -15.96 15.34 -8.67
C LEU A 180 -16.39 15.07 -10.11
N TYR A 181 -16.19 13.85 -10.61
CA TYR A 181 -16.60 13.47 -11.95
C TYR A 181 -18.12 13.56 -12.13
N GLU A 182 -18.89 13.10 -11.15
CA GLU A 182 -20.35 13.17 -11.20
C GLU A 182 -20.86 14.60 -11.32
N LYS A 183 -20.24 15.52 -10.57
CA LYS A 183 -20.63 16.94 -10.55
C LYS A 183 -20.15 17.70 -11.79
N TYR A 184 -18.89 17.52 -12.20
CA TYR A 184 -18.25 18.40 -13.19
C TYR A 184 -18.05 17.74 -14.55
N LYS A 185 -18.17 16.41 -14.66
CA LYS A 185 -17.94 15.62 -15.89
C LYS A 185 -16.56 15.86 -16.52
N VAL A 186 -15.57 16.18 -15.68
CA VAL A 186 -14.15 16.37 -16.07
C VAL A 186 -13.38 15.10 -15.68
N PRO A 187 -12.53 14.53 -16.57
CA PRO A 187 -11.68 13.40 -16.22
C PRO A 187 -10.86 13.66 -14.95
N ILE A 188 -10.68 12.63 -14.12
CA ILE A 188 -9.95 12.74 -12.85
C ILE A 188 -8.77 11.77 -12.84
N GLY A 189 -7.57 12.31 -12.66
CA GLY A 189 -6.35 11.53 -12.43
C GLY A 189 -6.00 11.51 -10.95
N LEU A 190 -5.74 10.32 -10.39
CA LEU A 190 -5.31 10.14 -9.01
C LEU A 190 -3.87 9.59 -9.00
N ILE A 191 -2.93 10.40 -8.53
CA ILE A 191 -1.57 9.93 -8.22
C ILE A 191 -1.58 9.48 -6.76
N HIS A 192 -1.62 8.16 -6.54
CA HIS A 192 -1.80 7.56 -5.22
C HIS A 192 -0.44 7.27 -4.57
N ALA A 193 -0.04 8.12 -3.63
CA ALA A 193 1.24 8.07 -2.92
C ALA A 193 1.01 8.13 -1.39
N SER A 194 0.58 7.02 -0.80
CA SER A 194 0.26 6.91 0.63
C SER A 194 0.95 5.73 1.30
N VAL A 195 1.20 5.85 2.61
CA VAL A 195 1.77 4.78 3.44
C VAL A 195 1.04 4.72 4.77
N GLY A 196 0.37 3.60 5.06
CA GLY A 196 -0.28 3.34 6.33
C GLY A 196 0.62 3.62 7.55
N GLY A 197 0.11 4.32 8.55
CA GLY A 197 0.83 4.65 9.79
C GLY A 197 1.96 5.68 9.67
N SER A 198 2.28 6.19 8.47
CA SER A 198 3.37 7.16 8.33
C SER A 198 3.07 8.49 9.04
N PRO A 199 4.01 9.05 9.81
CA PRO A 199 3.88 10.36 10.43
C PRO A 199 4.27 11.47 9.45
N ALA A 200 3.83 12.71 9.69
CA ALA A 200 4.01 13.82 8.75
C ALA A 200 5.49 14.13 8.45
N GLU A 201 6.39 13.98 9.42
CA GLU A 201 7.83 14.23 9.26
C GLU A 201 8.50 13.30 8.23
N ALA A 202 7.95 12.11 7.97
CA ALA A 202 8.45 11.19 6.95
C ALA A 202 8.29 11.74 5.51
N TRP A 203 7.37 12.70 5.34
CA TRP A 203 6.97 13.28 4.05
C TRP A 203 7.56 14.66 3.81
N LEU A 204 8.37 15.18 4.74
CA LEU A 204 9.07 16.45 4.58
C LEU A 204 10.36 16.27 3.78
N SER A 205 10.68 17.27 2.97
CA SER A 205 12.02 17.40 2.40
C SER A 205 13.05 17.68 3.49
N GLU A 206 14.31 17.37 3.22
CA GLU A 206 15.41 17.66 4.16
C GLU A 206 15.50 19.17 4.48
N GLU A 207 15.20 20.03 3.50
CA GLU A 207 15.22 21.47 3.69
C GLU A 207 14.18 21.90 4.73
N ALA A 208 12.96 21.37 4.65
CA ALA A 208 11.89 21.68 5.60
C ALA A 208 12.16 21.07 6.99
N LEU A 209 12.89 19.96 7.07
CA LEU A 209 13.31 19.37 8.36
C LEU A 209 14.26 20.27 9.16
N LYS A 210 14.90 21.27 8.55
CA LYS A 210 15.74 22.24 9.30
C LYS A 210 14.94 23.03 10.35
N GLU A 211 13.64 23.19 10.17
CA GLU A 211 12.74 23.78 11.17
C GLU A 211 12.47 22.85 12.37
N PHE A 212 12.85 21.57 12.27
CA PHE A 212 12.64 20.54 13.28
C PHE A 212 13.96 19.81 13.60
N PRO A 213 14.89 20.42 14.36
CA PRO A 213 16.25 19.90 14.54
C PRO A 213 16.31 18.45 15.05
N ALA A 214 15.41 18.04 15.95
CA ALA A 214 15.35 16.66 16.43
C ALA A 214 15.03 15.66 15.30
N HIS A 215 14.10 16.00 14.40
CA HIS A 215 13.77 15.16 13.24
C HIS A 215 14.90 15.16 12.21
N LEU A 216 15.56 16.31 12.00
CA LEU A 216 16.73 16.38 11.12
C LEU A 216 17.88 15.49 11.62
N GLU A 217 18.17 15.51 12.92
CA GLU A 217 19.21 14.65 13.51
C GLU A 217 18.83 13.16 13.42
N THR A 218 17.56 12.80 13.57
CA THR A 218 17.11 11.43 13.28
C THR A 218 17.32 11.08 11.81
N ALA A 219 16.89 11.93 10.87
CA ALA A 219 17.07 11.68 9.43
C ALA A 219 18.55 11.47 9.06
N LYS A 220 19.46 12.26 9.63
CA LYS A 220 20.91 12.12 9.43
C LYS A 220 21.44 10.75 9.83
N LYS A 221 20.93 10.15 10.92
CA LYS A 221 21.33 8.78 11.31
C LYS A 221 20.91 7.75 10.26
N PHE A 222 19.71 7.90 9.69
CA PHE A 222 19.20 6.99 8.65
C PHE A 222 19.85 7.19 7.27
N LYS A 223 20.67 8.23 7.07
CA LYS A 223 21.54 8.37 5.89
C LYS A 223 22.68 7.36 5.89
N ASP A 224 23.13 6.92 7.07
CA ASP A 224 24.15 5.89 7.21
C ASP A 224 23.54 4.48 6.97
N ASN A 225 23.95 3.86 5.87
CA ASN A 225 23.52 2.52 5.51
C ASN A 225 23.90 1.46 6.56
N ALA A 226 25.02 1.63 7.27
CA ALA A 226 25.42 0.69 8.33
C ALA A 226 24.46 0.78 9.52
N TYR A 227 24.11 2.00 9.94
CA TYR A 227 23.09 2.22 10.98
C TYR A 227 21.73 1.64 10.56
N LEU A 228 21.28 1.94 9.34
CA LEU A 228 20.01 1.45 8.81
C LEU A 228 19.97 -0.09 8.78
N ASN A 229 21.00 -0.72 8.24
CA ASN A 229 21.09 -2.18 8.17
C ASN A 229 21.13 -2.79 9.58
N SER A 230 21.84 -2.19 10.53
CA SER A 230 21.87 -2.69 11.91
C SER A 230 20.48 -2.71 12.57
N ILE A 231 19.62 -1.72 12.30
CA ILE A 231 18.25 -1.69 12.79
C ILE A 231 17.41 -2.77 12.09
N ALA A 232 17.51 -2.86 10.76
CA ALA A 232 16.77 -3.85 9.98
C ALA A 232 17.11 -5.28 10.40
N ASP A 233 18.40 -5.59 10.57
CA ASP A 233 18.90 -6.90 10.97
C ASP A 233 18.48 -7.24 12.40
N LYS A 234 18.57 -6.28 13.33
CA LYS A 234 18.11 -6.46 14.71
C LYS A 234 16.62 -6.75 14.78
N ASP A 235 15.79 -5.94 14.12
CA ASP A 235 14.34 -6.11 14.14
C ASP A 235 13.92 -7.43 13.47
N LYS A 236 14.61 -7.80 12.39
CA LYS A 236 14.44 -9.11 11.74
C LYS A 236 14.80 -10.26 12.68
N ALA A 237 15.96 -10.21 13.33
CA ALA A 237 16.41 -11.26 14.25
C ALA A 237 15.45 -11.43 15.43
N VAL A 238 14.97 -10.32 16.02
CA VAL A 238 13.97 -10.34 17.09
C VAL A 238 12.67 -11.00 16.63
N SER A 239 12.16 -10.60 15.47
CA SER A 239 10.94 -11.18 14.90
C SER A 239 11.11 -12.66 14.58
N ASP A 240 12.18 -13.03 13.86
CA ASP A 240 12.44 -14.41 13.45
C ASP A 240 12.57 -15.34 14.67
N GLU A 241 13.31 -14.92 15.70
CA GLU A 241 13.47 -15.70 16.93
C GLU A 241 12.14 -15.84 17.68
N TRP A 242 11.35 -14.78 17.78
CA TRP A 242 10.04 -14.84 18.44
C TRP A 242 9.10 -15.83 17.74
N TYR A 243 9.01 -15.78 16.40
CA TYR A 243 8.17 -16.72 15.65
C TYR A 243 8.71 -18.14 15.68
N ARG A 244 10.03 -18.34 15.63
CA ARG A 244 10.67 -19.65 15.79
C ARG A 244 10.33 -20.27 17.14
N LEU A 245 10.49 -19.51 18.23
CA LEU A 245 10.14 -19.95 19.58
C LEU A 245 8.65 -20.21 19.75
N SER A 246 7.79 -19.34 19.19
CA SER A 246 6.34 -19.52 19.19
C SER A 246 5.93 -20.83 18.52
N GLN A 247 6.55 -21.16 17.38
CA GLN A 247 6.30 -22.41 16.67
C GLN A 247 6.84 -23.62 17.43
N GLN A 248 8.05 -23.53 18.00
CA GLN A 248 8.64 -24.61 18.78
C GLN A 248 7.82 -24.95 20.04
N LYS A 249 7.24 -23.94 20.68
CA LYS A 249 6.38 -24.11 21.87
C LYS A 249 4.94 -24.50 21.53
N ASP A 250 4.55 -24.46 20.25
CA ASP A 250 3.18 -24.70 19.81
C ASP A 250 2.78 -26.17 20.01
N LYS A 251 2.12 -26.44 21.14
CA LYS A 251 1.55 -27.76 21.43
C LYS A 251 0.54 -28.25 20.39
N GLY A 252 0.04 -27.42 19.48
CA GLY A 252 -0.82 -27.87 18.39
C GLY A 252 -0.07 -28.47 17.20
N LEU A 253 1.25 -28.31 17.16
CA LEU A 253 2.14 -28.79 16.09
C LEU A 253 3.26 -29.72 16.61
N ALA A 254 3.30 -30.01 17.92
CA ALA A 254 4.39 -30.80 18.49
C ALA A 254 4.43 -32.23 17.93
N ASP A 255 5.64 -32.76 17.80
CA ASP A 255 5.90 -34.11 17.28
C ASP A 255 5.29 -35.20 18.17
N GLY A 256 5.00 -36.36 17.59
CA GLY A 256 4.48 -37.52 18.32
C GLY A 256 2.98 -37.49 18.62
N GLN A 257 2.25 -36.47 18.17
CA GLN A 257 0.79 -36.40 18.23
C GLN A 257 0.20 -35.92 16.90
N LYS A 258 -1.10 -36.15 16.70
CA LYS A 258 -1.82 -35.55 15.57
C LYS A 258 -1.84 -34.02 15.73
N PRO A 259 -1.50 -33.25 14.68
CA PRO A 259 -1.68 -31.81 14.70
C PRO A 259 -3.13 -31.45 15.01
N TRP A 260 -3.36 -30.35 15.74
CA TRP A 260 -4.72 -29.99 16.18
C TRP A 260 -5.66 -29.55 15.03
N PHE A 261 -5.14 -29.34 13.82
CA PHE A 261 -5.97 -29.17 12.62
C PHE A 261 -6.47 -30.49 12.03
N ASP A 262 -5.90 -31.64 12.41
CA ASP A 262 -6.29 -32.95 11.90
C ASP A 262 -7.75 -33.27 12.31
N PRO A 263 -8.63 -33.65 11.38
CA PRO A 263 -10.02 -34.01 11.68
C PRO A 263 -10.19 -35.13 12.71
N ALA A 264 -9.19 -36.01 12.83
CA ALA A 264 -9.16 -37.13 13.77
C ALA A 264 -8.60 -36.76 15.15
N TYR A 265 -8.16 -35.52 15.38
CA TYR A 265 -7.74 -35.06 16.70
C TYR A 265 -8.94 -34.92 17.65
N ASP A 266 -8.85 -35.51 18.84
CA ASP A 266 -9.88 -35.38 19.88
C ASP A 266 -9.73 -34.06 20.64
N ALA A 267 -10.67 -33.15 20.41
CA ALA A 267 -10.75 -31.85 21.07
C ALA A 267 -11.82 -31.80 22.19
N SER A 268 -12.37 -32.94 22.63
CA SER A 268 -13.42 -33.01 23.66
C SER A 268 -13.04 -32.28 24.95
N GLY A 269 -11.77 -32.31 25.34
CA GLY A 269 -11.23 -31.63 26.53
C GLY A 269 -10.89 -30.15 26.35
N TRP A 270 -11.26 -29.51 25.24
CA TRP A 270 -11.00 -28.08 25.02
C TRP A 270 -12.05 -27.22 25.72
N ALA A 271 -11.63 -26.09 26.29
CA ALA A 271 -12.54 -25.08 26.82
C ALA A 271 -13.33 -24.43 25.68
N THR A 272 -14.42 -23.73 26.00
CA THR A 272 -15.24 -23.03 25.00
C THR A 272 -15.28 -21.53 25.26
N MET A 273 -15.24 -20.72 24.20
CA MET A 273 -15.51 -19.28 24.27
C MET A 273 -16.41 -18.83 23.12
N LYS A 274 -17.05 -17.67 23.29
CA LYS A 274 -17.86 -17.05 22.24
C LYS A 274 -16.96 -16.43 21.17
N VAL A 275 -17.25 -16.71 19.91
CA VAL A 275 -16.68 -16.03 18.74
C VAL A 275 -17.83 -15.31 18.01
N PRO A 276 -17.68 -14.03 17.64
CA PRO A 276 -16.55 -13.16 18.00
C PRO A 276 -16.49 -12.85 19.50
N GLY A 277 -15.30 -12.47 19.95
CA GLY A 277 -14.95 -12.26 21.36
C GLY A 277 -13.44 -12.30 21.56
N TYR A 278 -12.97 -11.71 22.66
CA TYR A 278 -11.56 -11.71 23.03
C TYR A 278 -11.31 -12.69 24.17
N TRP A 279 -10.29 -13.55 24.03
CA TRP A 279 -9.93 -14.44 25.14
C TRP A 279 -9.30 -13.69 26.31
N ALA A 280 -8.79 -12.48 26.03
CA ALA A 280 -8.29 -11.55 27.03
C ALA A 280 -9.35 -11.15 28.07
N ASP A 281 -10.64 -11.18 27.70
CA ASP A 281 -11.75 -10.89 28.62
C ASP A 281 -12.25 -12.15 29.37
N GLY A 282 -11.64 -13.30 29.09
CA GLY A 282 -12.02 -14.59 29.64
C GLY A 282 -10.91 -15.23 30.48
N PRO A 283 -11.03 -16.53 30.81
CA PRO A 283 -10.11 -17.22 31.72
C PRO A 283 -8.65 -17.28 31.26
N LEU A 284 -8.36 -17.09 29.95
CA LEU A 284 -6.98 -17.02 29.47
C LEU A 284 -6.28 -15.71 29.84
N GLY A 285 -7.04 -14.64 30.09
CA GLY A 285 -6.49 -13.31 30.33
C GLY A 285 -5.62 -12.80 29.17
N HIS A 286 -4.80 -11.78 29.47
CA HIS A 286 -3.96 -11.06 28.52
C HIS A 286 -2.71 -11.85 28.06
N VAL A 287 -2.91 -13.08 27.61
CA VAL A 287 -1.83 -13.95 27.12
C VAL A 287 -1.49 -13.67 25.65
N ASN A 288 -0.19 -13.55 25.37
CA ASN A 288 0.36 -13.54 24.01
C ASN A 288 0.90 -14.94 23.66
N GLY A 289 0.99 -15.24 22.37
CA GLY A 289 1.43 -16.53 21.85
C GLY A 289 0.42 -17.17 20.92
N VAL A 290 0.16 -18.47 21.06
CA VAL A 290 -0.62 -19.25 20.12
C VAL A 290 -1.86 -19.84 20.78
N VAL A 291 -3.03 -19.52 20.23
CA VAL A 291 -4.32 -20.08 20.66
C VAL A 291 -5.00 -20.72 19.46
N TRP A 292 -5.42 -21.97 19.62
CA TRP A 292 -6.15 -22.70 18.60
C TRP A 292 -7.64 -22.67 18.88
N PHE A 293 -8.41 -22.59 17.81
CA PHE A 293 -9.87 -22.57 17.83
C PHE A 293 -10.41 -23.67 16.92
N ARG A 294 -11.48 -24.34 17.34
CA ARG A 294 -12.12 -25.41 16.60
C ARG A 294 -13.63 -25.28 16.65
N LYS A 295 -14.28 -25.44 15.49
CA LYS A 295 -15.73 -25.42 15.34
C LYS A 295 -16.17 -26.58 14.48
N GLU A 296 -17.14 -27.33 14.98
CA GLU A 296 -17.89 -28.28 14.18
C GLU A 296 -19.14 -27.60 13.64
N ILE A 297 -19.43 -27.84 12.37
CA ILE A 297 -20.64 -27.35 11.70
C ILE A 297 -21.28 -28.49 10.93
N ASP A 298 -22.59 -28.42 10.75
CA ASP A 298 -23.33 -29.31 9.87
C ASP A 298 -23.55 -28.61 8.52
N VAL A 299 -23.08 -29.24 7.44
CA VAL A 299 -23.14 -28.68 6.08
C VAL A 299 -24.19 -29.45 5.28
N PRO A 300 -25.22 -28.78 4.74
CA PRO A 300 -26.24 -29.45 3.94
C PRO A 300 -25.64 -29.95 2.62
N ALA A 301 -26.16 -31.07 2.11
CA ALA A 301 -25.71 -31.66 0.84
C ALA A 301 -25.70 -30.65 -0.33
N SER A 302 -26.62 -29.68 -0.33
CA SER A 302 -26.70 -28.62 -1.36
C SER A 302 -25.46 -27.71 -1.44
N MET A 303 -24.63 -27.64 -0.40
CA MET A 303 -23.40 -26.85 -0.37
C MET A 303 -22.16 -27.64 -0.81
N THR A 304 -22.28 -28.96 -0.97
CA THR A 304 -21.15 -29.84 -1.31
C THR A 304 -20.85 -29.80 -2.81
N GLY A 305 -19.58 -30.05 -3.18
CA GLY A 305 -19.14 -30.02 -4.58
C GLY A 305 -19.27 -28.63 -5.26
N LYS A 306 -19.36 -27.55 -4.48
CA LYS A 306 -19.45 -26.17 -4.94
C LYS A 306 -18.32 -25.33 -4.34
N PRO A 307 -17.89 -24.24 -5.02
CA PRO A 307 -17.02 -23.25 -4.40
C PRO A 307 -17.70 -22.66 -3.17
N ALA A 308 -16.93 -22.49 -2.09
CA ALA A 308 -17.43 -21.89 -0.87
C ALA A 308 -16.52 -20.73 -0.43
N ARG A 309 -17.09 -19.81 0.34
CA ARG A 309 -16.38 -18.65 0.90
C ARG A 309 -16.51 -18.66 2.40
N LEU A 310 -15.37 -18.63 3.08
CA LEU A 310 -15.27 -18.54 4.54
C LEU A 310 -14.92 -17.12 4.96
N LEU A 311 -15.75 -16.54 5.81
CA LEU A 311 -15.54 -15.24 6.44
C LEU A 311 -15.33 -15.44 7.94
N LEU A 312 -14.21 -14.92 8.47
CA LEU A 312 -13.86 -15.00 9.90
C LEU A 312 -13.57 -13.61 10.49
N GLY A 313 -14.29 -12.59 10.00
CA GLY A 313 -14.17 -11.22 10.46
C GLY A 313 -12.73 -10.71 10.53
N ARG A 314 -12.35 -10.10 11.65
CA ARG A 314 -10.95 -9.76 11.98
C ARG A 314 -10.52 -10.53 13.21
N VAL A 315 -9.27 -10.94 13.23
CA VAL A 315 -8.58 -11.70 14.27
C VAL A 315 -7.35 -10.91 14.72
N VAL A 316 -6.97 -11.00 15.99
CA VAL A 316 -5.77 -10.37 16.54
C VAL A 316 -4.77 -11.46 16.95
N ASP A 317 -3.57 -11.56 16.38
CA ASP A 317 -3.02 -10.74 15.28
C ASP A 317 -3.11 -11.43 13.93
N SER A 318 -2.57 -12.64 13.82
CA SER A 318 -2.51 -13.39 12.57
C SER A 318 -3.20 -14.73 12.71
N ASP A 319 -3.57 -15.32 11.58
CA ASP A 319 -4.19 -16.64 11.57
C ASP A 319 -3.68 -17.56 10.47
N ARG A 320 -3.79 -18.86 10.73
CA ARG A 320 -3.80 -19.91 9.71
C ARG A 320 -5.09 -20.71 9.90
N THR A 321 -5.87 -20.80 8.83
CA THR A 321 -7.19 -21.42 8.87
C THR A 321 -7.22 -22.71 8.06
N TYR A 322 -7.91 -23.71 8.61
CA TYR A 322 -8.04 -25.05 8.05
C TYR A 322 -9.51 -25.47 8.02
N VAL A 323 -9.90 -26.19 6.98
CA VAL A 323 -11.21 -26.83 6.85
C VAL A 323 -10.97 -28.30 6.56
N ASN A 324 -11.55 -29.19 7.38
CA ASN A 324 -11.34 -30.63 7.30
C ASN A 324 -9.86 -31.02 7.20
N GLY A 325 -8.99 -30.34 7.95
CA GLY A 325 -7.54 -30.57 7.97
C GLY A 325 -6.75 -29.99 6.80
N LYS A 326 -7.42 -29.38 5.80
CA LYS A 326 -6.74 -28.72 4.68
C LYS A 326 -6.61 -27.23 4.95
N PHE A 327 -5.42 -26.69 4.69
CA PHE A 327 -5.16 -25.25 4.78
C PHE A 327 -5.96 -24.50 3.71
N VAL A 328 -6.69 -23.46 4.11
CA VAL A 328 -7.52 -22.64 3.19
C VAL A 328 -7.07 -21.18 3.12
N GLY A 329 -6.23 -20.73 4.05
CA GLY A 329 -5.65 -19.39 3.97
C GLY A 329 -5.08 -18.87 5.28
N SER A 330 -4.47 -17.69 5.19
CA SER A 330 -3.85 -16.99 6.31
C SER A 330 -3.87 -15.49 6.09
N VAL A 331 -3.95 -14.71 7.18
CA VAL A 331 -3.66 -13.27 7.19
C VAL A 331 -2.59 -13.02 8.26
N SER A 332 -1.53 -12.29 7.91
CA SER A 332 -0.34 -12.13 8.76
C SER A 332 -0.45 -11.05 9.85
N TYR A 333 -1.55 -10.31 9.92
CA TYR A 333 -1.73 -9.21 10.89
C TYR A 333 -3.20 -8.80 11.09
N GLN A 334 -3.47 -7.98 12.10
CA GLN A 334 -4.83 -7.83 12.65
C GLN A 334 -5.86 -7.07 11.79
N TYR A 335 -5.42 -6.24 10.85
CA TYR A 335 -6.30 -5.28 10.19
C TYR A 335 -7.16 -5.84 9.04
N PRO A 336 -6.65 -6.71 8.14
CA PRO A 336 -7.46 -7.24 7.05
C PRO A 336 -8.57 -8.17 7.55
N PRO A 337 -9.76 -8.14 6.91
CA PRO A 337 -10.76 -9.17 7.14
C PRO A 337 -10.27 -10.52 6.60
N ARG A 338 -10.68 -11.61 7.24
CA ARG A 338 -10.36 -12.99 6.86
C ARG A 338 -11.41 -13.45 5.88
N LYS A 339 -11.01 -13.59 4.62
CA LYS A 339 -11.84 -14.04 3.52
C LYS A 339 -11.08 -15.13 2.77
N TYR A 340 -11.54 -16.37 2.85
CA TYR A 340 -10.86 -17.53 2.26
C TYR A 340 -11.78 -18.25 1.28
N ASP A 341 -11.27 -18.50 0.08
CA ASP A 341 -11.92 -19.37 -0.90
C ASP A 341 -11.64 -20.82 -0.52
N ILE A 342 -12.71 -21.59 -0.43
CA ILE A 342 -12.67 -23.01 -0.14
C ILE A 342 -12.83 -23.75 -1.48
N PRO A 343 -11.86 -24.61 -1.84
CA PRO A 343 -11.93 -25.40 -3.06
C PRO A 343 -13.19 -26.26 -3.13
N GLU A 344 -13.64 -26.49 -4.36
CA GLU A 344 -14.67 -27.49 -4.63
C GLU A 344 -14.26 -28.84 -4.03
N ASN A 345 -15.24 -29.57 -3.51
CA ASN A 345 -15.07 -30.89 -2.87
C ASN A 345 -14.36 -30.90 -1.50
N LEU A 346 -13.98 -29.75 -0.93
CA LEU A 346 -13.44 -29.74 0.44
C LEU A 346 -14.55 -29.89 1.51
N LEU A 347 -15.75 -29.35 1.23
CA LEU A 347 -16.92 -29.52 2.08
C LEU A 347 -17.60 -30.86 1.81
N LYS A 348 -17.99 -31.56 2.88
CA LYS A 348 -18.78 -32.80 2.82
C LYS A 348 -20.17 -32.59 3.41
N ALA A 349 -21.13 -33.44 3.06
CA ALA A 349 -22.44 -33.39 3.69
C ALA A 349 -22.32 -33.80 5.16
N GLY A 350 -23.08 -33.15 6.03
CA GLY A 350 -23.04 -33.37 7.48
C GLY A 350 -21.86 -32.66 8.16
N LYS A 351 -21.25 -33.32 9.14
CA LYS A 351 -20.19 -32.75 9.99
C LYS A 351 -18.96 -32.30 9.21
N ASN A 352 -18.60 -31.02 9.34
CA ASN A 352 -17.32 -30.45 8.90
C ASN A 352 -16.63 -29.76 10.08
N ILE A 353 -15.30 -29.67 10.00
CA ILE A 353 -14.47 -29.08 11.06
C ILE A 353 -13.72 -27.88 10.50
N ILE A 354 -13.86 -26.73 11.16
CA ILE A 354 -13.07 -25.53 10.92
C ILE A 354 -12.10 -25.36 12.08
N VAL A 355 -10.82 -25.17 11.78
CA VAL A 355 -9.76 -24.91 12.77
C VAL A 355 -9.05 -23.62 12.42
N VAL A 356 -8.87 -22.75 13.42
CA VAL A 356 -8.16 -21.47 13.28
C VAL A 356 -7.03 -21.45 14.29
N ARG A 357 -5.79 -21.45 13.80
CA ARG A 357 -4.60 -21.20 14.60
C ARG A 357 -4.36 -19.69 14.65
N VAL A 358 -4.52 -19.09 15.82
CA VAL A 358 -4.31 -17.64 16.02
C VAL A 358 -2.97 -17.41 16.70
N VAL A 359 -2.17 -16.51 16.15
CA VAL A 359 -0.95 -16.00 16.80
C VAL A 359 -1.18 -14.54 17.19
N ASN A 360 -1.17 -14.27 18.49
CA ASN A 360 -1.27 -12.94 19.07
C ASN A 360 0.11 -12.52 19.54
N ASN A 361 0.68 -11.49 18.92
CA ASN A 361 2.06 -11.09 19.22
C ASN A 361 2.12 -10.06 20.35
N MET A 362 1.06 -9.27 20.55
CA MET A 362 0.91 -8.37 21.68
C MET A 362 -0.55 -7.97 21.93
N GLY A 363 -0.83 -7.45 23.12
CA GLY A 363 -2.10 -6.80 23.41
C GLY A 363 -3.27 -7.77 23.55
N ARG A 364 -4.45 -7.34 23.05
CA ARG A 364 -5.74 -8.01 23.33
C ARG A 364 -6.11 -8.97 22.20
N GLY A 365 -5.72 -10.23 22.36
CA GLY A 365 -5.98 -11.27 21.38
C GLY A 365 -7.47 -11.71 21.32
N GLY A 366 -7.97 -11.95 20.09
CA GLY A 366 -9.37 -12.31 19.90
C GLY A 366 -9.91 -12.18 18.47
N PHE A 367 -11.23 -12.22 18.38
CA PHE A 367 -12.03 -12.04 17.17
C PHE A 367 -12.93 -10.79 17.33
N LEU A 368 -12.88 -9.87 16.36
CA LEU A 368 -13.57 -8.58 16.41
C LEU A 368 -15.11 -8.73 16.31
N LEU A 369 -15.86 -8.04 17.17
CA LEU A 369 -17.31 -8.22 17.34
C LEU A 369 -18.16 -7.88 16.10
N ASP A 370 -17.89 -6.74 15.45
CA ASP A 370 -18.79 -6.17 14.43
C ASP A 370 -18.45 -6.62 13.00
N LYS A 371 -18.16 -7.91 12.83
CA LYS A 371 -17.79 -8.50 11.54
C LYS A 371 -18.60 -9.76 11.22
N PRO A 372 -18.78 -10.11 9.93
CA PRO A 372 -19.41 -11.37 9.56
C PRO A 372 -18.49 -12.56 9.85
N TYR A 373 -19.08 -13.60 10.43
CA TYR A 373 -18.48 -14.90 10.70
C TYR A 373 -19.39 -15.95 10.06
N GLN A 374 -19.07 -16.42 8.86
CA GLN A 374 -19.98 -17.26 8.10
C GLN A 374 -19.26 -18.12 7.06
N LEU A 375 -19.86 -19.26 6.72
CA LEU A 375 -19.52 -20.07 5.57
C LEU A 375 -20.65 -19.94 4.54
N SER A 376 -20.33 -19.61 3.29
CA SER A 376 -21.33 -19.46 2.22
C SER A 376 -20.99 -20.32 1.00
N ALA A 377 -21.99 -20.96 0.43
CA ALA A 377 -21.89 -21.77 -0.79
C ALA A 377 -23.29 -21.95 -1.40
N ALA A 378 -23.38 -21.99 -2.74
CA ALA A 378 -24.64 -22.22 -3.46
C ALA A 378 -25.82 -21.33 -2.99
N GLY A 379 -25.55 -20.05 -2.71
CA GLY A 379 -26.57 -19.10 -2.23
C GLY A 379 -27.05 -19.32 -0.79
N ARG A 380 -26.47 -20.28 -0.06
CA ARG A 380 -26.75 -20.54 1.35
C ARG A 380 -25.62 -20.05 2.23
N THR A 381 -25.96 -19.73 3.48
CA THR A 381 -25.02 -19.24 4.49
C THR A 381 -25.22 -20.01 5.80
N ILE A 382 -24.12 -20.43 6.42
CA ILE A 382 -24.05 -20.99 7.77
C ILE A 382 -23.41 -19.93 8.66
N ASP A 383 -24.10 -19.52 9.73
CA ASP A 383 -23.54 -18.63 10.75
C ASP A 383 -22.49 -19.38 11.58
N LEU A 384 -21.33 -18.77 11.75
CA LEU A 384 -20.22 -19.31 12.52
C LEU A 384 -20.08 -18.66 13.89
N LYS A 385 -20.97 -17.73 14.27
CA LYS A 385 -20.96 -17.11 15.60
C LYS A 385 -21.34 -18.12 16.70
N GLY A 386 -21.03 -17.75 17.93
CA GLY A 386 -21.40 -18.52 19.13
C GLY A 386 -20.21 -19.31 19.69
N PRO A 387 -20.45 -20.47 20.34
CA PRO A 387 -19.41 -21.19 21.06
C PRO A 387 -18.43 -21.87 20.09
N TRP A 388 -17.14 -21.65 20.33
CA TRP A 388 -16.02 -22.35 19.70
C TRP A 388 -15.18 -23.01 20.78
N GLN A 389 -14.69 -24.22 20.50
CA GLN A 389 -13.66 -24.84 21.32
C GLN A 389 -12.36 -24.07 21.14
N TYR A 390 -11.60 -23.86 22.19
CA TYR A 390 -10.28 -23.23 22.11
C TYR A 390 -9.29 -23.83 23.10
N LYS A 391 -8.00 -23.73 22.78
CA LYS A 391 -6.91 -24.17 23.65
C LYS A 391 -5.64 -23.35 23.44
N LEU A 392 -5.02 -22.95 24.56
CA LEU A 392 -3.71 -22.30 24.56
C LEU A 392 -2.64 -23.34 24.18
N ALA A 393 -1.91 -23.09 23.11
CA ALA A 393 -0.82 -23.95 22.66
C ALA A 393 0.55 -23.46 23.15
N ALA A 394 0.78 -22.15 23.15
CA ALA A 394 2.04 -21.56 23.58
C ALA A 394 1.81 -20.20 24.24
N THR A 395 2.48 -19.95 25.36
CA THR A 395 2.63 -18.62 25.97
C THR A 395 3.93 -17.99 25.49
N MET A 396 3.86 -16.73 25.08
CA MET A 396 4.99 -15.92 24.63
C MET A 396 5.00 -14.59 25.36
N GLU A 397 6.20 -14.04 25.57
CA GLU A 397 6.35 -12.62 25.88
C GLU A 397 5.84 -11.77 24.72
N PRO A 398 5.37 -10.52 24.95
CA PRO A 398 5.01 -9.61 23.87
C PRO A 398 6.17 -9.47 22.87
N LEU A 399 5.88 -9.56 21.58
CA LEU A 399 6.86 -9.29 20.53
C LEU A 399 7.30 -7.81 20.66
N PRO A 400 8.60 -7.52 20.82
CA PRO A 400 9.07 -6.15 20.84
C PRO A 400 8.65 -5.39 19.57
N GLY A 401 8.29 -4.12 19.73
CA GLY A 401 7.92 -3.28 18.58
C GLY A 401 9.09 -3.12 17.61
N LYS A 402 8.78 -3.19 16.32
CA LYS A 402 9.77 -2.94 15.26
C LYS A 402 9.90 -1.46 14.92
N THR A 403 11.04 -1.08 14.40
CA THR A 403 11.25 0.21 13.76
C THR A 403 10.66 0.16 12.35
N PHE A 404 9.74 1.08 12.07
CA PHE A 404 9.30 1.35 10.70
C PHE A 404 10.29 2.34 10.10
N ILE A 405 11.27 1.83 9.36
CA ILE A 405 12.33 2.65 8.75
C ILE A 405 11.69 3.68 7.82
N GLU A 406 10.70 3.28 7.04
CA GLU A 406 9.98 4.18 6.14
C GLU A 406 9.20 5.30 6.86
N TRP A 407 8.96 5.20 8.18
CA TRP A 407 8.28 6.25 8.95
C TRP A 407 9.23 7.28 9.54
N GLN A 408 10.54 7.07 9.40
CA GLN A 408 11.51 8.02 9.91
C GLN A 408 11.48 9.31 9.09
N PRO A 409 11.83 10.47 9.68
CA PRO A 409 11.80 11.75 8.99
C PRO A 409 12.57 11.70 7.67
N LEU A 410 12.09 12.39 6.63
CA LEU A 410 12.60 12.36 5.24
C LEU A 410 12.34 11.07 4.45
N GLY A 411 12.09 9.95 5.14
CA GLY A 411 12.10 8.62 4.54
C GLY A 411 11.27 8.49 3.27
N LEU A 412 10.06 9.03 3.24
CA LEU A 412 9.12 8.86 2.12
C LEU A 412 9.20 9.97 1.07
N TYR A 413 9.65 11.18 1.44
CA TYR A 413 9.65 12.32 0.53
C TYR A 413 10.47 12.05 -0.74
N ASN A 414 11.72 11.61 -0.57
CA ASN A 414 12.65 11.40 -1.69
C ASN A 414 12.18 10.30 -2.65
N GLY A 415 11.61 9.23 -2.11
CA GLY A 415 11.15 8.06 -2.87
C GLY A 415 9.79 8.19 -3.52
N MET A 416 8.87 8.91 -2.88
CA MET A 416 7.46 8.90 -3.27
C MET A 416 6.93 10.25 -3.72
N ILE A 417 7.55 11.36 -3.34
CA ILE A 417 7.06 12.72 -3.62
C ILE A 417 7.97 13.45 -4.61
N ALA A 418 9.28 13.42 -4.40
CA ALA A 418 10.24 14.08 -5.30
C ALA A 418 10.08 13.70 -6.78
N PRO A 419 9.81 12.43 -7.15
CA PRO A 419 9.57 12.05 -8.55
C PRO A 419 8.30 12.63 -9.17
N LEU A 420 7.39 13.17 -8.35
CA LEU A 420 6.09 13.69 -8.79
C LEU A 420 6.14 15.19 -9.10
N LEU A 421 7.19 15.90 -8.68
CA LEU A 421 7.24 17.37 -8.65
C LEU A 421 7.13 18.03 -10.03
N ASN A 422 7.48 17.30 -11.09
CA ASN A 422 7.34 17.78 -12.46
C ASN A 422 5.93 17.54 -13.05
N TYR A 423 5.12 16.68 -12.43
CA TYR A 423 3.76 16.44 -12.90
C TYR A 423 2.85 17.59 -12.46
N THR A 424 2.18 18.22 -13.42
CA THR A 424 1.27 19.32 -13.12
C THR A 424 0.01 18.81 -12.44
N ILE A 425 -0.31 19.35 -11.26
CA ILE A 425 -1.46 18.91 -10.45
C ILE A 425 -2.50 20.01 -10.23
N LYS A 426 -3.75 19.61 -10.01
CA LYS A 426 -4.83 20.47 -9.51
C LYS A 426 -4.67 20.76 -8.02
N GLY A 427 -4.22 19.77 -7.25
CA GLY A 427 -4.06 19.87 -5.80
C GLY A 427 -3.74 18.55 -5.13
N VAL A 428 -3.72 18.56 -3.81
CA VAL A 428 -3.44 17.41 -2.95
C VAL A 428 -4.67 17.11 -2.10
N ILE A 429 -4.99 15.83 -1.94
CA ILE A 429 -5.86 15.33 -0.88
C ILE A 429 -5.03 14.51 0.11
N TRP A 430 -5.12 14.86 1.38
CA TRP A 430 -4.31 14.29 2.45
C TRP A 430 -5.18 13.65 3.54
N TYR A 431 -4.72 12.51 4.06
CA TYR A 431 -5.32 11.90 5.24
C TYR A 431 -4.30 11.76 6.38
N GLN A 432 -4.59 12.37 7.54
CA GLN A 432 -3.87 12.11 8.79
C GLN A 432 -4.83 11.52 9.81
N GLY A 433 -4.53 10.33 10.35
CA GLY A 433 -5.36 9.66 11.34
C GLY A 433 -4.74 9.67 12.73
N GLU A 434 -3.81 8.75 12.94
CA GLU A 434 -3.32 8.32 14.24
C GLU A 434 -1.90 8.80 14.55
N SER A 435 -1.03 8.81 13.54
CA SER A 435 0.37 9.19 13.76
C SER A 435 0.47 10.69 14.02
N ASN A 436 1.42 11.07 14.87
CA ASN A 436 1.59 12.40 15.48
C ASN A 436 0.56 12.78 16.56
N ALA A 437 -0.50 11.99 16.80
CA ALA A 437 -1.50 12.30 17.83
C ALA A 437 -0.91 12.46 19.25
N GLY A 438 0.19 11.75 19.55
CA GLY A 438 0.91 11.90 20.82
C GLY A 438 1.75 13.18 20.96
N ARG A 439 1.86 14.00 19.90
CA ARG A 439 2.67 15.23 19.86
C ARG A 439 1.90 16.42 19.26
N PRO A 440 0.72 16.79 19.80
CA PRO A 440 -0.18 17.76 19.16
C PRO A 440 0.44 19.16 18.98
N ARG A 441 1.24 19.64 19.96
CA ARG A 441 1.90 20.95 19.90
C ARG A 441 2.96 21.03 18.79
N GLU A 442 3.71 19.95 18.58
CA GLU A 442 4.65 19.85 17.46
C GLU A 442 3.89 19.78 16.14
N TYR A 443 2.85 18.97 16.08
CA TYR A 443 2.05 18.75 14.88
C TYR A 443 1.40 20.04 14.36
N GLN A 444 1.00 20.96 15.25
CA GLN A 444 0.50 22.30 14.89
C GLN A 444 1.49 23.10 14.03
N LYS A 445 2.80 22.85 14.15
CA LYS A 445 3.84 23.46 13.32
C LYS A 445 4.22 22.58 12.13
N LEU A 446 4.34 21.27 12.38
CA LEU A 446 4.79 20.28 11.40
C LEU A 446 3.89 20.20 10.17
N PHE A 447 2.57 20.17 10.35
CA PHE A 447 1.66 19.98 9.23
C PHE A 447 1.57 21.21 8.30
N PRO A 448 1.50 22.46 8.80
CA PRO A 448 1.66 23.64 7.96
C PRO A 448 3.00 23.67 7.21
N ALA A 449 4.11 23.27 7.87
CA ALA A 449 5.42 23.20 7.22
C ALA A 449 5.43 22.20 6.05
N LEU A 450 4.76 21.05 6.19
CA LEU A 450 4.59 20.08 5.09
C LEU A 450 3.85 20.67 3.90
N ILE A 451 2.75 21.38 4.14
CA ILE A 451 1.98 22.02 3.07
C ILE A 451 2.83 23.09 2.36
N ALA A 452 3.57 23.90 3.14
CA ALA A 452 4.44 24.94 2.60
C ALA A 452 5.60 24.35 1.77
N ASP A 453 6.28 23.33 2.31
CA ASP A 453 7.36 22.60 1.64
C ASP A 453 6.89 22.07 0.29
N TRP A 454 5.78 21.33 0.24
CA TRP A 454 5.28 20.77 -1.00
C TRP A 454 4.90 21.84 -2.02
N ARG A 455 4.21 22.92 -1.60
CA ARG A 455 3.89 24.04 -2.50
C ARG A 455 5.15 24.67 -3.09
N GLN A 456 6.18 24.87 -2.27
CA GLN A 456 7.47 25.38 -2.71
C GLN A 456 8.14 24.42 -3.70
N LYS A 457 8.21 23.12 -3.37
CA LYS A 457 8.89 22.09 -4.19
C LYS A 457 8.21 21.84 -5.53
N TRP A 458 6.88 21.86 -5.58
CA TRP A 458 6.14 21.81 -6.85
C TRP A 458 6.27 23.09 -7.67
N SER A 459 6.58 24.23 -7.01
CA SER A 459 6.73 25.54 -7.66
C SER A 459 5.54 25.91 -8.54
N GLN A 460 4.33 25.62 -8.05
CA GLN A 460 3.08 25.75 -8.79
C GLN A 460 2.06 26.67 -8.09
N GLY A 461 2.58 27.52 -7.20
CA GLY A 461 1.79 28.43 -6.37
C GLY A 461 0.99 27.70 -5.28
N ASN A 462 -0.05 28.38 -4.79
CA ASN A 462 -0.87 27.92 -3.67
C ASN A 462 -1.99 26.98 -4.12
N PHE A 463 -1.63 25.82 -4.67
CA PHE A 463 -2.64 24.81 -5.02
C PHE A 463 -3.46 24.36 -3.79
N PRO A 464 -4.72 23.95 -3.97
CA PRO A 464 -5.55 23.38 -2.91
C PRO A 464 -4.87 22.19 -2.24
N PHE A 465 -4.78 22.24 -0.90
CA PHE A 465 -4.32 21.15 -0.07
C PHE A 465 -5.47 20.78 0.88
N LEU A 466 -6.28 19.81 0.46
CA LEU A 466 -7.46 19.37 1.22
C LEU A 466 -7.03 18.26 2.16
N TYR A 467 -7.44 18.32 3.43
CA TYR A 467 -7.05 17.30 4.38
C TYR A 467 -8.19 16.90 5.29
N VAL A 468 -8.16 15.65 5.74
CA VAL A 468 -9.02 15.11 6.80
C VAL A 468 -8.14 14.67 7.95
N GLN A 469 -8.55 15.04 9.15
CA GLN A 469 -7.96 14.58 10.41
C GLN A 469 -9.00 13.74 11.15
N LEU A 470 -8.60 12.58 11.69
CA LEU A 470 -9.53 11.70 12.40
C LEU A 470 -9.91 12.33 13.75
N ALA A 471 -11.11 12.91 13.82
CA ALA A 471 -11.68 13.40 15.06
C ALA A 471 -11.92 12.24 16.04
N ASN A 472 -11.57 12.43 17.31
CA ASN A 472 -11.83 11.47 18.40
C ASN A 472 -11.16 10.08 18.24
N TYR A 473 -9.93 10.04 17.74
CA TYR A 473 -9.14 8.79 17.64
C TYR A 473 -8.99 8.06 18.99
N MET A 474 -8.86 8.83 20.08
CA MET A 474 -8.69 8.31 21.44
C MET A 474 -9.85 8.76 22.33
N GLN A 475 -10.09 8.00 23.41
CA GLN A 475 -10.97 8.46 24.49
C GLN A 475 -10.50 9.82 25.00
N ILE A 476 -11.46 10.71 25.25
CA ILE A 476 -11.21 12.00 25.91
C ILE A 476 -10.57 11.66 27.26
N LYS A 477 -9.38 12.22 27.51
CA LYS A 477 -8.75 12.20 28.82
C LYS A 477 -8.98 13.57 29.43
N ASP A 478 -9.60 13.59 30.61
CA ASP A 478 -9.82 14.80 31.41
C ASP A 478 -8.51 15.41 31.89
#